data_AF-A0AAW9KMG1-F1
#
_entry.id   AF-A0AAW9KMG1-F1
#
_cell.length_a   1.000
_cell.length_b   1.000
_cell.length_c   1.000
_cell.angle_alpha   90.00
_cell.angle_beta   90.00
_cell.angle_gamma   90.00
#
_symmetry.space_group_name_H-M   'P 1'
#
loop_
_entity.id
_entity.type
_entity.pdbx_description
1 polymer ?
#
loop_
_entity_poly.entity_id
_entity_poly.type
_entity_poly.pdbx_seq_one_letter_code
_entity_poly.pdbx_strand_id
1 'polypeptide(L)'
;VLEGGSIESDGAGSILTNTQCLLEKNRNPHLNQNGIENMLKKELGAKQVLWYSYGYLKGDDTDSHTDTLARFLDKNTIVYSACEDENDEHYTALKKMQEELKTFKKLDGTPYKLIPLEIPKAIYDENQQRLPATYVNFLLCNNALIVPTYNDPNDALILETLKQHTPLEVIGIDCNTLIKQHGSLHCVTMQLY
;
A
#
# COMPACT_ATOMS: atom_id res chain seq x y z
N VAL A 1 1.53 -17.70 9.42
CA VAL A 1 2.51 -16.80 8.78
C VAL A 1 1.83 -15.47 8.50
N LEU A 2 2.44 -14.35 8.87
CA LEU A 2 1.93 -13.01 8.64
C LEU A 2 3.11 -12.04 8.60
N GLU A 3 3.14 -11.17 7.59
CA GLU A 3 4.14 -10.13 7.40
C GLU A 3 3.56 -8.75 7.76
N GLY A 4 4.36 -7.86 8.36
CA GLY A 4 3.88 -6.53 8.73
C GLY A 4 3.39 -5.70 7.52
N GLY A 5 4.01 -5.85 6.36
CA GLY A 5 3.64 -5.13 5.13
C GLY A 5 2.35 -5.63 4.46
N SER A 6 1.85 -6.83 4.82
CA SER A 6 0.63 -7.37 4.22
C SER A 6 -0.65 -6.89 4.89
N ILE A 7 -0.54 -6.16 6.01
CA ILE A 7 -1.65 -5.58 6.75
C ILE A 7 -1.40 -4.11 7.08
N GLU A 8 -2.46 -3.33 7.24
CA GLU A 8 -2.42 -1.92 7.61
C GLU A 8 -3.46 -1.62 8.69
N SER A 9 -3.13 -0.75 9.64
CA SER A 9 -4.01 -0.43 10.78
C SER A 9 -4.30 1.05 10.87
N ASP A 10 -5.57 1.40 11.07
CA ASP A 10 -5.99 2.78 11.35
C ASP A 10 -5.80 3.19 12.84
N GLY A 11 -5.33 2.26 13.68
CA GLY A 11 -5.21 2.44 15.13
C GLY A 11 -6.54 2.53 15.89
N ALA A 12 -7.69 2.35 15.23
CA ALA A 12 -9.03 2.47 15.80
C ALA A 12 -9.92 1.23 15.58
N GLY A 13 -9.35 0.16 15.04
CA GLY A 13 -9.95 -1.16 14.93
C GLY A 13 -10.29 -1.59 13.49
N SER A 14 -9.93 -0.80 12.49
CA SER A 14 -9.97 -1.23 11.09
C SER A 14 -8.60 -1.73 10.65
N ILE A 15 -8.57 -2.94 10.09
CA ILE A 15 -7.39 -3.50 9.42
C ILE A 15 -7.65 -3.57 7.93
N LEU A 16 -6.75 -3.02 7.12
CA LEU A 16 -6.77 -3.08 5.66
C LEU A 16 -5.81 -4.18 5.20
N THR A 17 -6.24 -4.99 4.23
CA THR A 17 -5.45 -6.09 3.68
C THR A 17 -6.03 -6.53 2.33
N ASN A 18 -5.31 -7.41 1.61
CA ASN A 18 -5.83 -8.03 0.39
C ASN A 18 -5.77 -9.56 0.42
N THR A 19 -6.57 -10.15 -0.47
CA THR A 19 -6.68 -11.61 -0.62
C THR A 19 -5.48 -12.22 -1.33
N GLN A 20 -4.78 -11.46 -2.18
CA GLN A 20 -3.65 -11.93 -2.97
C GLN A 20 -2.52 -12.43 -2.07
N CYS A 21 -2.18 -11.67 -1.01
CA CYS A 21 -1.17 -12.08 -0.05
C CYS A 21 -1.71 -13.05 1.01
N LEU A 22 -2.80 -12.68 1.72
CA LEU A 22 -3.21 -13.44 2.90
C LEU A 22 -3.82 -14.81 2.58
N LEU A 23 -4.38 -15.00 1.37
CA LEU A 23 -4.90 -16.31 0.93
C LEU A 23 -3.89 -17.11 0.12
N GLU A 24 -2.64 -16.66 0.04
CA GLU A 24 -1.58 -17.39 -0.63
C GLU A 24 -1.33 -18.75 0.07
N LYS A 25 -1.09 -19.80 -0.73
CA LYS A 25 -1.10 -21.20 -0.29
C LYS A 25 0.10 -21.56 0.58
N ASN A 26 1.21 -20.83 0.49
CA ASN A 26 2.39 -21.01 1.33
C ASN A 26 2.34 -20.16 2.60
N ARG A 27 1.32 -19.30 2.80
CA ARG A 27 1.09 -18.59 4.06
C ARG A 27 0.34 -19.47 5.07
N ASN A 28 -0.99 -19.50 5.01
CA ASN A 28 -1.82 -20.22 5.99
C ASN A 28 -2.82 -21.16 5.30
N PRO A 29 -2.37 -22.20 4.56
CA PRO A 29 -3.24 -23.04 3.73
C PRO A 29 -4.32 -23.82 4.49
N HIS A 30 -4.17 -23.93 5.81
CA HIS A 30 -5.13 -24.60 6.69
C HIS A 30 -6.29 -23.68 7.11
N LEU A 31 -6.25 -22.39 6.76
CA LEU A 31 -7.30 -21.41 7.04
C LEU A 31 -7.92 -20.91 5.74
N ASN A 32 -9.25 -20.75 5.76
CA ASN A 32 -9.93 -19.96 4.74
C ASN A 32 -9.94 -18.47 5.14
N GLN A 33 -10.46 -17.60 4.26
CA GLN A 33 -10.53 -16.16 4.52
C GLN A 33 -11.21 -15.81 5.85
N ASN A 34 -12.30 -16.49 6.20
CA ASN A 34 -12.99 -16.25 7.49
C ASN A 34 -12.11 -16.64 8.69
N GLY A 35 -11.38 -17.75 8.60
CA GLY A 35 -10.42 -18.18 9.61
C GLY A 35 -9.31 -17.17 9.82
N ILE A 36 -8.75 -16.62 8.73
CA ILE A 36 -7.73 -15.57 8.79
C ILE A 36 -8.30 -14.28 9.37
N GLU A 37 -9.49 -13.85 8.93
CA GLU A 37 -10.16 -12.67 9.47
C GLU A 37 -10.40 -12.81 10.99
N ASN A 38 -10.88 -13.97 11.46
CA ASN A 38 -11.07 -14.21 12.89
C ASN A 38 -9.74 -14.15 13.66
N MET A 39 -8.64 -14.63 13.07
CA MET A 39 -7.31 -14.49 13.65
C MET A 39 -6.91 -13.01 13.76
N LEU A 40 -7.08 -12.21 12.71
CA LEU A 40 -6.77 -10.77 12.73
C LEU A 40 -7.61 -10.03 13.79
N LYS A 41 -8.90 -10.36 13.93
CA LYS A 41 -9.77 -9.80 14.98
C LYS A 41 -9.29 -10.17 16.38
N LYS A 42 -8.92 -11.43 16.59
CA LYS A 42 -8.49 -11.95 17.90
C LYS A 42 -7.13 -11.41 18.32
N GLU A 43 -6.14 -11.49 17.43
CA GLU A 43 -4.73 -11.22 17.77
C GLU A 43 -4.39 -9.73 17.66
N LEU A 44 -4.99 -9.00 16.71
CA LEU A 44 -4.73 -7.57 16.48
C LEU A 44 -5.84 -6.66 17.01
N GLY A 45 -6.92 -7.23 17.57
CA GLY A 45 -8.06 -6.46 18.07
C GLY A 45 -8.90 -5.80 16.98
N ALA A 46 -8.81 -6.27 15.73
CA ALA A 46 -9.59 -5.73 14.63
C ALA A 46 -11.11 -5.88 14.92
N LYS A 47 -11.86 -4.81 14.68
CA LYS A 47 -13.33 -4.79 14.69
C LYS A 47 -13.89 -5.01 13.29
N GLN A 48 -13.15 -4.54 12.28
CA GLN A 48 -13.46 -4.69 10.87
C GLN A 48 -12.18 -5.01 10.11
N VAL A 49 -12.27 -5.90 9.12
CA VAL A 49 -11.21 -6.15 8.15
C VAL A 49 -11.71 -5.73 6.77
N LEU A 50 -10.97 -4.83 6.13
CA LEU A 50 -11.24 -4.31 4.80
C LEU A 50 -10.44 -5.13 3.80
N TRP A 51 -11.14 -5.96 3.02
CA TRP A 51 -10.54 -6.85 2.03
C TRP A 51 -10.72 -6.30 0.61
N TYR A 52 -9.64 -6.27 -0.16
CA TYR A 52 -9.68 -6.10 -1.61
C TYR A 52 -8.92 -7.24 -2.30
N SER A 53 -9.12 -7.43 -3.61
CA SER A 53 -8.59 -8.58 -4.36
C SER A 53 -7.92 -8.23 -5.68
N TYR A 54 -7.94 -6.96 -6.08
CA TYR A 54 -7.28 -6.46 -7.27
C TYR A 54 -6.11 -5.52 -6.92
N GLY A 55 -5.26 -5.28 -7.92
CA GLY A 55 -4.07 -4.44 -7.80
C GLY A 55 -2.81 -5.29 -7.64
N TYR A 56 -1.77 -4.97 -8.38
CA TYR A 56 -0.45 -5.60 -8.26
C TYR A 56 0.60 -4.65 -8.81
N LEU A 57 1.86 -4.85 -8.42
CA LEU A 57 3.01 -4.18 -9.00
C LEU A 57 3.92 -5.20 -9.68
N LYS A 58 4.47 -4.86 -10.84
CA LYS A 58 5.33 -5.76 -11.60
C LYS A 58 6.70 -5.74 -10.96
N GLY A 59 7.28 -6.94 -10.79
CA GLY A 59 8.56 -7.10 -10.10
C GLY A 59 8.43 -7.18 -8.58
N ASP A 60 7.22 -7.06 -8.03
CA ASP A 60 6.94 -7.41 -6.63
C ASP A 60 7.02 -8.92 -6.44
N ASP A 61 7.65 -9.35 -5.35
CA ASP A 61 7.80 -10.75 -4.94
C ASP A 61 7.10 -11.06 -3.60
N THR A 62 6.26 -10.15 -3.12
CA THR A 62 5.61 -10.22 -1.80
C THR A 62 4.17 -10.76 -1.84
N ASP A 63 3.70 -11.15 -3.02
CA ASP A 63 2.29 -11.48 -3.28
C ASP A 63 1.37 -10.26 -3.11
N SER A 64 1.82 -9.09 -3.57
CA SER A 64 1.06 -7.83 -3.55
C SER A 64 0.76 -7.32 -2.14
N HIS A 65 1.79 -7.16 -1.29
CA HIS A 65 1.62 -6.55 0.03
C HIS A 65 0.84 -5.23 -0.01
N THR A 66 -0.06 -5.03 0.96
CA THR A 66 -0.93 -3.83 1.00
C THR A 66 -0.11 -2.55 1.17
N ASP A 67 1.05 -2.61 1.83
CA ASP A 67 1.95 -1.47 2.01
C ASP A 67 2.58 -0.92 0.71
N THR A 68 2.37 -1.60 -0.42
CA THR A 68 2.75 -1.12 -1.75
C THR A 68 1.56 -0.65 -2.60
N LEU A 69 0.32 -0.93 -2.15
CA LEU A 69 -0.89 -0.77 -2.94
C LEU A 69 -1.90 0.18 -2.31
N ALA A 70 -2.24 0.03 -1.03
CA ALA A 70 -3.24 0.83 -0.35
C ALA A 70 -2.97 0.88 1.16
N ARG A 71 -2.95 2.09 1.73
CA ARG A 71 -2.57 2.31 3.12
C ARG A 71 -3.34 3.44 3.77
N PHE A 72 -3.42 3.43 5.09
CA PHE A 72 -3.93 4.57 5.83
C PHE A 72 -2.88 5.69 5.88
N LEU A 73 -3.26 6.89 5.43
CA LEU A 73 -2.49 8.10 5.69
C LEU A 73 -2.84 8.69 7.06
N ASP A 74 -4.12 8.58 7.41
CA ASP A 74 -4.70 8.89 8.70
C ASP A 74 -5.95 8.02 8.92
N LYS A 75 -6.61 8.15 10.07
CA LYS A 75 -7.80 7.37 10.43
C LYS A 75 -8.95 7.44 9.41
N ASN A 76 -9.04 8.50 8.61
CA ASN A 76 -10.12 8.77 7.68
C ASN A 76 -9.72 8.67 6.20
N THR A 77 -8.42 8.51 5.93
CA THR A 77 -7.86 8.67 4.58
C THR A 77 -7.06 7.45 4.16
N ILE A 78 -7.41 6.88 3.01
CA ILE A 78 -6.63 5.85 2.35
C ILE A 78 -5.93 6.47 1.14
N VAL A 79 -4.61 6.27 1.07
CA VAL A 79 -3.78 6.55 -0.10
C VAL A 79 -3.54 5.25 -0.84
N TYR A 80 -3.51 5.27 -2.17
CA TYR A 80 -3.40 4.05 -2.96
C TYR A 80 -2.67 4.27 -4.29
N SER A 81 -2.02 3.22 -4.78
CA SER A 81 -1.30 3.21 -6.05
C SER A 81 -2.30 3.28 -7.21
N ALA A 82 -2.08 4.20 -8.14
CA ALA A 82 -2.93 4.43 -9.30
C ALA A 82 -2.10 4.44 -10.59
N CYS A 83 -2.77 4.26 -11.73
CA CYS A 83 -2.20 4.41 -13.06
C CYS A 83 -3.29 4.94 -13.99
N GLU A 84 -3.01 6.04 -14.69
CA GLU A 84 -3.92 6.64 -15.67
C GLU A 84 -3.52 6.34 -17.13
N ASP A 85 -2.30 5.83 -17.38
CA ASP A 85 -1.92 5.36 -18.71
C ASP A 85 -2.60 4.03 -19.03
N GLU A 86 -3.60 4.06 -19.92
CA GLU A 86 -4.35 2.87 -20.34
C GLU A 86 -3.49 1.82 -21.07
N ASN A 87 -2.30 2.21 -21.53
CA ASN A 87 -1.35 1.31 -22.19
C ASN A 87 -0.43 0.58 -21.20
N ASP A 88 -0.42 0.99 -19.92
CA ASP A 88 0.37 0.31 -18.89
C ASP A 88 -0.36 -0.96 -18.39
N GLU A 89 0.39 -2.04 -18.18
CA GLU A 89 -0.14 -3.32 -17.69
C GLU A 89 -0.81 -3.22 -16.30
N HIS A 90 -0.51 -2.16 -15.53
CA HIS A 90 -1.12 -1.90 -14.23
C HIS A 90 -2.50 -1.25 -14.29
N TYR A 91 -2.85 -0.57 -15.39
CA TYR A 91 -4.07 0.24 -15.48
C TYR A 91 -5.32 -0.54 -15.07
N THR A 92 -5.59 -1.66 -15.72
CA THR A 92 -6.80 -2.45 -15.48
C THR A 92 -6.88 -2.96 -14.04
N ALA A 93 -5.75 -3.41 -13.47
CA ALA A 93 -5.73 -3.96 -12.12
C ALA A 93 -5.88 -2.87 -11.06
N LEU A 94 -5.18 -1.75 -11.18
CA LEU A 94 -5.25 -0.64 -10.23
C LEU A 94 -6.60 0.10 -10.31
N LYS A 95 -7.23 0.19 -11.49
CA LYS A 95 -8.61 0.70 -11.60
C LYS A 95 -9.61 -0.20 -10.89
N LYS A 96 -9.50 -1.52 -11.02
CA LYS A 96 -10.38 -2.44 -10.27
C LYS A 96 -10.17 -2.34 -8.76
N MET A 97 -8.91 -2.23 -8.31
CA MET A 97 -8.58 -1.99 -6.90
C MET A 97 -9.24 -0.68 -6.42
N GLN A 98 -9.11 0.40 -7.19
CA GLN A 98 -9.77 1.68 -6.89
C GLN A 98 -11.28 1.52 -6.69
N GLU A 99 -11.97 0.74 -7.53
CA GLU A 99 -13.40 0.48 -7.36
C GLU A 99 -13.70 -0.30 -6.07
N GLU A 100 -12.87 -1.27 -5.68
CA GLU A 100 -13.01 -1.96 -4.39
C GLU A 100 -12.82 -0.99 -3.21
N LEU A 101 -11.78 -0.16 -3.24
CA LEU A 101 -11.50 0.82 -2.18
C LEU A 101 -12.65 1.81 -1.98
N LYS A 102 -13.35 2.20 -3.05
CA LYS A 102 -14.54 3.07 -2.98
C LYS A 102 -15.70 2.45 -2.20
N THR A 103 -15.76 1.12 -2.10
CA THR A 103 -16.80 0.44 -1.33
C THR A 103 -16.55 0.48 0.17
N PHE A 104 -15.31 0.73 0.61
CA PHE A 104 -14.95 0.71 2.02
C PHE A 104 -15.62 1.82 2.81
N LYS A 105 -16.07 1.44 4.01
CA LYS A 105 -16.67 2.32 5.01
C LYS A 105 -15.90 2.21 6.30
N LYS A 106 -15.76 3.34 6.99
CA LYS A 106 -15.30 3.41 8.37
C LYS A 106 -16.28 2.71 9.31
N LEU A 107 -15.89 2.49 10.55
CA LEU A 107 -16.75 1.88 11.58
C LEU A 107 -18.06 2.67 11.84
N ASP A 108 -18.10 3.97 11.54
CA ASP A 108 -19.30 4.80 11.63
C ASP A 108 -20.21 4.73 10.39
N GLY A 109 -19.85 3.90 9.40
CA GLY A 109 -20.59 3.73 8.15
C GLY A 109 -20.29 4.77 7.07
N THR A 110 -19.49 5.79 7.34
CA THR A 110 -19.14 6.82 6.36
C THR A 110 -17.98 6.37 5.46
N PRO A 111 -17.90 6.83 4.19
CA PRO A 111 -16.80 6.45 3.29
C PRO A 111 -15.44 6.96 3.76
N TYR A 112 -14.36 6.31 3.31
CA TYR A 112 -13.00 6.85 3.41
C TYR A 112 -12.78 7.97 2.40
N LYS A 113 -11.90 8.93 2.74
CA LYS A 113 -11.29 9.80 1.74
C LYS A 113 -10.25 8.99 0.99
N LEU A 114 -10.31 8.98 -0.34
CA LEU A 114 -9.38 8.24 -1.19
C LEU A 114 -8.47 9.21 -1.94
N ILE A 115 -7.17 8.98 -1.90
CA ILE A 115 -6.16 9.79 -2.59
C ILE A 115 -5.33 8.87 -3.51
N PRO A 116 -5.48 8.99 -4.84
CA PRO A 116 -4.63 8.26 -5.76
C PRO A 116 -3.21 8.83 -5.75
N LEU A 117 -2.22 7.96 -5.76
CA LEU A 117 -0.82 8.26 -6.02
C LEU A 117 -0.42 7.52 -7.30
N GLU A 118 -0.28 8.25 -8.40
CA GLU A 118 0.17 7.65 -9.67
C GLU A 118 1.56 7.04 -9.49
N ILE A 119 1.72 5.78 -9.93
CA ILE A 119 3.03 5.12 -9.96
C ILE A 119 4.01 5.92 -10.84
N PRO A 120 5.33 5.89 -10.56
CA PRO A 120 6.31 6.51 -11.45
C PRO A 120 6.31 5.84 -12.83
N LYS A 121 7.00 6.45 -13.80
CA LYS A 121 7.26 5.77 -15.08
C LYS A 121 7.95 4.44 -14.84
N ALA A 122 7.74 3.48 -15.73
CA ALA A 122 8.33 2.15 -15.61
C ALA A 122 9.87 2.23 -15.45
N ILE A 123 10.36 1.64 -14.37
CA ILE A 123 11.79 1.56 -14.03
C ILE A 123 12.24 0.11 -14.23
N TYR A 124 13.42 -0.08 -14.82
CA TYR A 124 13.96 -1.40 -15.14
C TYR A 124 15.37 -1.57 -14.55
N ASP A 125 15.71 -2.81 -14.18
CA ASP A 125 17.07 -3.20 -13.83
C ASP A 125 17.95 -3.47 -15.07
N GLU A 126 19.21 -3.85 -14.85
CA GLU A 126 20.15 -4.25 -15.89
C GLU A 126 19.71 -5.47 -16.72
N ASN A 127 18.75 -6.27 -16.23
CA ASN A 127 18.20 -7.45 -16.89
C ASN A 127 16.84 -7.16 -17.56
N GLN A 128 16.47 -5.89 -17.69
CA GLN A 128 15.18 -5.43 -18.23
C GLN A 128 13.95 -5.95 -17.46
N GLN A 129 14.12 -6.29 -16.18
CA GLN A 129 13.01 -6.59 -15.27
C GLN A 129 12.43 -5.28 -14.74
N ARG A 130 11.12 -5.13 -14.86
CA ARG A 130 10.41 -3.97 -14.30
C ARG A 130 10.41 -4.05 -12.78
N LEU A 131 10.73 -2.94 -12.12
CA LEU A 131 10.84 -2.83 -10.67
C LEU A 131 9.54 -2.29 -10.04
N PRO A 132 9.17 -2.75 -8.82
CA PRO A 132 7.91 -2.40 -8.18
C PRO A 132 7.96 -1.04 -7.44
N ALA A 133 8.28 0.03 -8.17
CA ALA A 133 8.34 1.36 -7.61
C ALA A 133 6.94 1.90 -7.27
N THR A 134 6.77 2.46 -6.06
CA THR A 134 5.50 3.03 -5.60
C THR A 134 5.70 4.06 -4.49
N TYR A 135 4.96 5.16 -4.59
CA TYR A 135 4.94 6.21 -3.57
C TYR A 135 4.15 5.82 -2.31
N VAL A 136 3.35 4.76 -2.36
CA VAL A 136 2.55 4.27 -1.22
C VAL A 136 3.46 3.67 -0.13
N ASN A 137 4.67 3.23 -0.47
CA ASN A 137 5.59 2.61 0.47
C ASN A 137 6.36 3.64 1.34
N PHE A 138 5.67 4.69 1.81
CA PHE A 138 6.20 5.75 2.69
C PHE A 138 6.36 5.30 4.15
N LEU A 139 6.97 6.15 4.98
CA LEU A 139 7.07 5.94 6.42
C LEU A 139 6.46 7.12 7.18
N LEU A 140 5.46 6.84 8.01
CA LEU A 140 4.97 7.79 9.02
C LEU A 140 5.94 7.77 10.21
N CYS A 141 6.67 8.86 10.42
CA CYS A 141 7.72 8.97 11.43
C CYS A 141 7.52 10.20 12.31
N ASN A 142 6.77 10.02 13.41
CA ASN A 142 6.43 11.09 14.36
C ASN A 142 5.81 12.32 13.66
N ASN A 143 6.60 13.38 13.46
CA ASN A 143 6.19 14.65 12.87
C ASN A 143 6.45 14.73 11.35
N ALA A 144 6.96 13.66 10.73
CA ALA A 144 7.31 13.61 9.32
C ALA A 144 6.63 12.44 8.59
N LEU A 145 6.35 12.65 7.31
CA LEU A 145 5.97 11.65 6.33
C LEU A 145 7.12 11.50 5.33
N ILE A 146 7.90 10.42 5.43
CA ILE A 146 9.04 10.17 4.57
C ILE A 146 8.56 9.35 3.37
N VAL A 147 8.65 9.90 2.16
CA VAL A 147 8.07 9.34 0.94
C VAL A 147 9.21 8.90 0.02
N PRO A 148 9.17 7.67 -0.55
CA PRO A 148 10.17 7.26 -1.52
C PRO A 148 10.04 8.09 -2.79
N THR A 149 11.18 8.48 -3.36
CA THR A 149 11.27 9.15 -4.67
C THR A 149 12.15 8.32 -5.61
N TYR A 150 11.97 8.51 -6.91
CA TYR A 150 12.55 7.65 -7.93
C TYR A 150 13.31 8.40 -9.03
N ASN A 151 13.62 9.68 -8.82
CA ASN A 151 14.17 10.56 -9.86
C ASN A 151 13.23 10.60 -11.08
N ASP A 152 11.93 10.56 -10.81
CA ASP A 152 10.85 10.57 -11.77
C ASP A 152 10.18 11.96 -11.77
N PRO A 153 9.70 12.47 -12.91
CA PRO A 153 9.00 13.76 -12.96
C PRO A 153 7.79 13.87 -12.01
N ASN A 154 7.17 12.74 -11.64
CA ASN A 154 6.03 12.70 -10.72
C ASN A 154 6.43 12.86 -9.25
N ASP A 155 7.71 12.72 -8.88
CA ASP A 155 8.19 12.82 -7.49
C ASP A 155 7.69 14.11 -6.82
N ALA A 156 7.90 15.25 -7.49
CA ALA A 156 7.49 16.56 -6.96
C ALA A 156 5.96 16.69 -6.82
N LEU A 157 5.21 16.18 -7.78
CA LEU A 157 3.74 16.23 -7.76
C LEU A 157 3.19 15.41 -6.60
N ILE A 158 3.75 14.23 -6.34
CA ILE A 158 3.33 13.35 -5.26
C ILE A 158 3.60 14.00 -3.89
N LEU A 159 4.79 14.56 -3.70
CA LEU A 159 5.13 15.25 -2.45
C LEU A 159 4.17 16.43 -2.20
N GLU A 160 3.88 17.24 -3.20
CA GLU A 160 2.93 18.35 -3.08
C GLU A 160 1.49 17.88 -2.83
N THR A 161 1.07 16.78 -3.46
CA THR A 161 -0.25 16.17 -3.23
C THR A 161 -0.40 15.71 -1.78
N LEU A 162 0.62 15.02 -1.24
CA LEU A 162 0.60 14.56 0.15
C LEU A 162 0.59 15.71 1.16
N LYS A 163 1.36 16.79 0.91
CA LYS A 163 1.37 17.99 1.78
C LYS A 163 0.00 18.63 1.95
N GLN A 164 -0.88 18.53 0.97
CA GLN A 164 -2.25 19.07 1.06
C GLN A 164 -3.16 18.22 1.97
N HIS A 165 -2.70 17.04 2.37
CA HIS A 165 -3.49 16.01 3.02
C HIS A 165 -2.97 15.60 4.40
N THR A 166 -1.82 16.13 4.82
CA THR A 166 -1.24 15.87 6.13
C THR A 166 -0.63 17.14 6.71
N PRO A 167 -0.71 17.37 8.04
CA PRO A 167 0.04 18.43 8.70
C PRO A 167 1.53 18.07 8.90
N LEU A 168 1.92 16.82 8.63
CA LEU A 168 3.30 16.34 8.82
C LEU A 168 4.25 16.97 7.80
N GLU A 169 5.52 17.06 8.17
CA GLU A 169 6.57 17.44 7.23
C GLU A 169 6.76 16.34 6.19
N VAL A 170 6.49 16.63 4.91
CA VAL A 170 6.64 15.65 3.82
C VAL A 170 8.05 15.73 3.24
N ILE A 171 8.81 14.64 3.37
CA ILE A 171 10.24 14.55 3.01
C ILE A 171 10.42 13.45 1.98
N GLY A 172 11.00 13.78 0.81
CA GLY A 172 11.36 12.80 -0.21
C GLY A 172 12.71 12.13 0.05
N ILE A 173 12.84 10.83 -0.21
CA ILE A 173 14.11 10.09 -0.14
C ILE A 173 14.28 9.17 -1.35
N ASP A 174 15.41 9.27 -2.03
CA ASP A 174 15.71 8.42 -3.19
C ASP A 174 15.75 6.94 -2.79
N CYS A 175 14.88 6.15 -3.42
CA CYS A 175 14.74 4.72 -3.18
C CYS A 175 15.05 3.88 -4.41
N ASN A 176 15.66 4.45 -5.46
CA ASN A 176 16.07 3.73 -6.67
C ASN A 176 16.95 2.51 -6.36
N THR A 177 17.81 2.62 -5.34
CA THR A 177 18.66 1.49 -4.92
C THR A 177 17.85 0.39 -4.24
N LEU A 178 16.83 0.73 -3.43
CA LEU A 178 16.01 -0.24 -2.71
C LEU A 178 15.16 -1.09 -3.67
N ILE A 179 14.52 -0.45 -4.67
CA ILE A 179 13.62 -1.15 -5.60
C ILE A 179 14.33 -2.16 -6.49
N LYS A 180 15.67 -2.09 -6.62
CA LYS A 180 16.47 -3.15 -7.25
C LYS A 180 16.43 -4.48 -6.50
N GLN A 181 15.96 -4.48 -5.26
CA GLN A 181 15.70 -5.67 -4.44
C GLN A 181 14.19 -5.81 -4.16
N HIS A 182 13.35 -5.35 -5.09
CA HIS A 182 11.89 -5.51 -5.11
C HIS A 182 11.12 -4.91 -3.92
N GLY A 183 11.76 -4.10 -3.09
CA GLY A 183 11.14 -3.40 -1.96
C GLY A 183 11.49 -1.90 -1.94
N SER A 184 10.77 -1.12 -1.14
CA SER A 184 11.02 0.31 -0.98
C SER A 184 11.16 0.68 0.50
N LEU A 185 11.05 1.97 0.82
CA LEU A 185 11.36 2.54 2.13
C LEU A 185 10.64 1.86 3.30
N HIS A 186 9.32 1.67 3.22
CA HIS A 186 8.56 1.08 4.31
C HIS A 186 9.00 -0.35 4.62
N CYS A 187 9.27 -1.14 3.58
CA CYS A 187 9.63 -2.56 3.71
C CYS A 187 10.92 -2.80 4.52
N VAL A 188 11.81 -1.80 4.60
CA VAL A 188 13.08 -1.88 5.35
C VAL A 188 12.98 -1.31 6.77
N THR A 189 11.75 -1.04 7.24
CA THR A 189 11.51 -0.40 8.55
C THR A 189 10.45 -1.12 9.37
N MET A 190 10.51 -0.93 10.69
CA MET A 190 9.47 -1.34 11.63
C MET A 190 9.48 -0.36 12.80
N GLN A 191 8.36 0.31 13.04
CA GLN A 191 8.21 1.23 14.16
C GLN A 191 8.00 0.47 15.48
N LEU A 192 8.57 0.99 16.55
CA LEU A 192 8.37 0.53 17.92
C LEU A 192 7.82 1.70 18.75
N TYR A 193 6.95 1.38 19.72
CA TYR A 193 6.29 2.36 20.58
C TYR A 193 6.80 2.26 22.02
#